data_AF-A0A917UDN0-F1
#
_entry.id   AF-A0A917UDN0-F1
#
_cell.length_a   1.000
_cell.length_b   1.000
_cell.length_c   1.000
_cell.angle_alpha   90.00
_cell.angle_beta   90.00
_cell.angle_gamma   90.00
#
_symmetry.space_group_name_H-M   'P 1'
#
loop_
_entity.id
_entity.type
_entity.pdbx_description
1 polymer ?
#
loop_
_entity_poly.entity_id
_entity_poly.type
_entity_poly.pdbx_seq_one_letter_code
_entity_poly.pdbx_strand_id
1 'polypeptide(L)'
;MIFSRNRGSGRHAKGDSRPRAEADLDLTEDDEVEEASAGGKSVRTGGPYDITEAPAGIAQLDLGALKVPAVEDVEVRVQADNEGKIQQIVLVSGESALQLGVFAAPRSEGIWDEVRAEIRKQLFNDGVAAEEAEGDYGTELRARVRTPDGLTDIRFVGVDGPRWLVRAVYQGAAAVDPSVAPALTECLRNLVVDRGNEAMPVREPLPLHLPKEVAEASADPEEQADGEPVNGDGAARRKPSPRPRRK
;
A
#
# COMPACT_ATOMS: atom_id res chain seq x y z
N MET A 1 38.74 -51.17 -44.73
CA MET A 1 40.13 -51.10 -45.24
C MET A 1 40.90 -50.11 -44.38
N ILE A 2 42.09 -50.54 -43.95
CA ILE A 2 43.10 -49.87 -43.11
C ILE A 2 43.83 -48.79 -43.93
N PHE A 3 44.44 -47.77 -43.30
CA PHE A 3 45.70 -47.01 -43.61
C PHE A 3 45.60 -45.65 -42.87
N SER A 4 46.26 -45.31 -41.75
CA SER A 4 47.66 -45.32 -41.30
C SER A 4 48.64 -44.46 -42.09
N ARG A 5 49.37 -43.59 -41.34
CA ARG A 5 50.69 -42.92 -41.55
C ARG A 5 50.63 -41.39 -41.77
N ASN A 6 51.58 -40.54 -41.32
CA ASN A 6 52.77 -40.66 -40.45
C ASN A 6 53.48 -39.28 -40.34
N ARG A 7 54.04 -38.99 -39.15
CA ARG A 7 55.19 -38.15 -38.71
C ARG A 7 55.86 -37.08 -39.61
N GLY A 8 56.25 -35.99 -38.93
CA GLY A 8 57.60 -35.36 -38.90
C GLY A 8 57.67 -34.41 -37.68
N SER A 9 58.42 -34.65 -36.59
CA SER A 9 59.87 -34.67 -36.32
C SER A 9 60.57 -33.30 -36.37
N GLY A 10 61.08 -32.87 -35.21
CA GLY A 10 62.09 -31.81 -35.06
C GLY A 10 62.37 -31.52 -33.57
N ARG A 11 63.50 -32.02 -33.04
CA ARG A 11 63.99 -31.85 -31.65
C ARG A 11 64.95 -30.66 -31.56
N HIS A 12 65.18 -30.11 -30.36
CA HIS A 12 66.47 -29.76 -29.72
C HIS A 12 66.13 -29.18 -28.31
N ALA A 13 66.38 -29.89 -27.18
CA ALA A 13 67.60 -29.96 -26.34
C ALA A 13 68.00 -28.61 -25.69
N LYS A 14 68.55 -28.48 -24.46
CA LYS A 14 68.63 -29.20 -23.16
C LYS A 14 69.49 -28.25 -22.26
N GLY A 15 69.27 -28.20 -20.94
CA GLY A 15 70.25 -27.72 -19.94
C GLY A 15 69.71 -26.61 -19.04
N ASP A 16 69.19 -26.84 -17.84
CA ASP A 16 69.78 -27.35 -16.57
C ASP A 16 70.36 -26.23 -15.68
N SER A 17 69.71 -26.00 -14.53
CA SER A 17 70.25 -25.41 -13.31
C SER A 17 69.25 -25.68 -12.16
N ARG A 18 69.57 -26.69 -11.34
CA ARG A 18 69.01 -26.98 -10.00
C ARG A 18 69.83 -26.21 -8.91
N PRO A 19 69.59 -26.33 -7.58
CA PRO A 19 68.46 -26.87 -6.78
C PRO A 19 68.05 -25.96 -5.57
N ARG A 20 67.20 -26.51 -4.66
CA ARG A 20 67.12 -26.26 -3.18
C ARG A 20 65.92 -25.39 -2.73
N ALA A 21 65.12 -25.64 -1.68
CA ALA A 21 64.84 -26.77 -0.77
C ALA A 21 63.54 -26.44 0.02
N GLU A 22 62.85 -27.48 0.51
CA GLU A 22 62.08 -27.57 1.79
C GLU A 22 60.81 -26.73 2.10
N ALA A 23 60.00 -27.38 2.97
CA ALA A 23 58.86 -26.93 3.80
C ALA A 23 57.47 -26.87 3.12
N ASP A 24 56.54 -27.78 3.43
CA ASP A 24 55.63 -27.79 4.61
C ASP A 24 54.91 -26.45 4.78
N LEU A 25 53.57 -26.45 4.67
CA LEU A 25 52.66 -25.90 5.68
C LEU A 25 51.18 -26.21 5.36
N ASP A 26 50.48 -26.35 6.47
CA ASP A 26 49.17 -26.89 6.78
C ASP A 26 48.08 -25.79 6.80
N LEU A 27 46.82 -26.23 6.98
CA LEU A 27 45.64 -25.50 7.49
C LEU A 27 44.71 -24.73 6.52
N THR A 28 43.55 -25.36 6.29
CA THR A 28 42.16 -24.88 6.47
C THR A 28 41.86 -23.39 6.36
N GLU A 29 40.90 -23.05 5.51
CA GLU A 29 39.92 -21.97 5.77
C GLU A 29 38.59 -22.33 5.08
N ASP A 30 37.56 -22.47 5.91
CA ASP A 30 36.14 -22.55 5.55
C ASP A 30 35.74 -21.31 4.73
N ASP A 31 35.27 -21.53 3.50
CA ASP A 31 34.65 -20.47 2.70
C ASP A 31 33.12 -20.52 2.97
N GLU A 32 32.69 -19.75 3.97
CA GLU A 32 31.30 -19.35 4.17
C GLU A 32 30.82 -18.61 2.92
N VAL A 33 30.00 -19.28 2.10
CA VAL A 33 29.27 -18.62 1.02
C VAL A 33 28.14 -17.78 1.61
N GLU A 34 28.42 -16.51 1.91
CA GLU A 34 27.38 -15.48 2.00
C GLU A 34 26.71 -15.32 0.62
N GLU A 35 25.56 -15.98 0.44
CA GLU A 35 24.62 -15.63 -0.63
C GLU A 35 24.02 -14.24 -0.32
N ALA A 36 24.70 -13.21 -0.81
CA ALA A 36 24.11 -11.90 -0.98
C ALA A 36 22.95 -12.00 -1.99
N SER A 37 21.72 -12.13 -1.48
CA SER A 37 20.50 -11.96 -2.24
C SER A 37 20.46 -10.53 -2.83
N ALA A 38 20.91 -10.40 -4.07
CA ALA A 38 20.79 -9.20 -4.87
C ALA A 38 19.37 -9.07 -5.41
N GLY A 39 18.41 -8.77 -4.52
CA GLY A 39 17.15 -8.17 -4.90
C GLY A 39 17.42 -6.78 -5.44
N GLY A 40 17.34 -6.60 -6.76
CA GLY A 40 17.57 -5.33 -7.42
C GLY A 40 16.68 -4.25 -6.82
N LYS A 41 17.26 -3.37 -6.00
CA LYS A 41 16.60 -2.16 -5.53
C LYS A 41 16.38 -1.26 -6.73
N SER A 42 15.18 -1.31 -7.31
CA SER A 42 14.70 -0.21 -8.15
C SER A 42 14.90 1.07 -7.35
N VAL A 43 15.49 2.09 -7.98
CA VAL A 43 15.74 3.38 -7.34
C VAL A 43 14.38 4.03 -7.14
N ARG A 44 13.73 3.72 -6.02
CA ARG A 44 12.43 4.29 -5.67
C ARG A 44 12.60 5.80 -5.55
N THR A 45 11.86 6.55 -6.33
CA THR A 45 11.87 8.02 -6.28
C THR A 45 11.02 8.58 -5.13
N GLY A 46 10.52 7.74 -4.22
CA GLY A 46 9.75 8.13 -3.03
C GLY A 46 9.21 6.92 -2.26
N GLY A 47 8.32 7.19 -1.29
CA GLY A 47 7.62 6.17 -0.51
C GLY A 47 6.56 5.41 -1.32
N PRO A 48 5.76 4.52 -0.73
CA PRO A 48 5.52 4.36 0.72
C PRO A 48 6.77 4.17 1.56
N TYR A 49 6.85 4.91 2.67
CA TYR A 49 7.99 4.90 3.58
C TYR A 49 7.73 3.96 4.76
N ASP A 50 8.79 3.34 5.24
CA ASP A 50 8.80 2.86 6.63
C ASP A 50 8.85 4.07 7.57
N ILE A 51 8.24 3.96 8.75
CA ILE A 51 8.23 5.04 9.76
C ILE A 51 9.64 5.54 10.10
N THR A 52 10.66 4.69 10.00
CA THR A 52 12.06 5.05 10.27
C THR A 52 12.71 5.90 9.17
N GLU A 53 12.12 5.94 7.98
CA GLU A 53 12.62 6.67 6.80
C GLU A 53 11.71 7.83 6.39
N ALA A 54 10.58 8.01 7.09
CA ALA A 54 9.55 8.97 6.73
C ALA A 54 10.01 10.44 6.88
N PRO A 55 9.74 11.31 5.89
CA PRO A 55 9.99 12.74 6.02
C PRO A 55 9.16 13.38 7.14
N ALA A 56 9.78 14.27 7.92
CA ALA A 56 9.08 15.02 8.97
C ALA A 56 8.29 16.21 8.39
N GLY A 57 7.24 16.63 9.12
CA GLY A 57 6.49 17.87 8.82
C GLY A 57 5.37 17.74 7.79
N ILE A 58 5.06 16.52 7.33
CA ILE A 58 3.89 16.24 6.48
C ILE A 58 2.68 16.00 7.38
N ALA A 59 1.58 16.72 7.15
CA ALA A 59 0.32 16.46 7.85
C ALA A 59 -0.25 15.11 7.40
N GLN A 60 -0.58 14.24 8.35
CA GLN A 60 -1.01 12.87 8.09
C GLN A 60 -2.17 12.48 9.02
N LEU A 61 -3.13 11.73 8.48
CA LEU A 61 -4.13 11.01 9.24
C LEU A 61 -3.52 9.68 9.71
N ASP A 62 -3.35 9.52 11.02
CA ASP A 62 -2.83 8.29 11.60
C ASP A 62 -3.95 7.25 11.77
N LEU A 63 -3.85 6.13 11.04
CA LEU A 63 -4.79 5.01 11.13
C LEU A 63 -4.17 3.82 11.86
N GLY A 64 -3.15 4.04 12.69
CA GLY A 64 -2.37 3.00 13.36
C GLY A 64 -1.19 2.57 12.50
N ALA A 65 -1.29 1.39 11.87
CA ALA A 65 -0.20 0.88 11.05
C ALA A 65 0.01 1.64 9.73
N LEU A 66 -0.94 2.48 9.34
CA LEU A 66 -0.88 3.28 8.12
C LEU A 66 -1.15 4.74 8.42
N LYS A 67 -0.27 5.63 7.93
CA LYS A 67 -0.42 7.08 8.04
C LYS A 67 -0.62 7.65 6.65
N VAL A 68 -1.81 8.20 6.43
CA VAL A 68 -2.25 8.71 5.12
C VAL A 68 -1.97 10.21 5.05
N PRO A 69 -1.17 10.71 4.08
CA PRO A 69 -0.90 12.14 3.95
C PRO A 69 -2.16 12.92 3.61
N ALA A 70 -2.31 14.10 4.22
CA ALA A 70 -3.34 15.06 3.87
C ALA A 70 -2.89 15.84 2.63
N VAL A 71 -3.47 15.49 1.48
CA VAL A 71 -3.22 16.16 0.20
C VAL A 71 -4.48 16.94 -0.20
N GLU A 72 -4.31 18.12 -0.78
CA GLU A 72 -5.44 18.90 -1.31
C GLU A 72 -6.18 18.10 -2.39
N ASP A 73 -7.50 18.32 -2.51
CA ASP A 73 -8.36 17.64 -3.49
C ASP A 73 -8.42 16.11 -3.38
N VAL A 74 -8.08 15.56 -2.21
CA VAL A 74 -8.24 14.14 -1.87
C VAL A 74 -9.19 13.98 -0.68
N GLU A 75 -10.29 13.29 -0.91
CA GLU A 75 -11.23 12.88 0.14
C GLU A 75 -10.82 11.50 0.66
N VAL A 76 -10.57 11.40 1.97
CA VAL A 76 -10.27 10.12 2.64
C VAL A 76 -11.56 9.48 3.14
N ARG A 77 -11.95 8.34 2.55
CA ARG A 77 -13.10 7.55 2.97
C ARG A 77 -12.62 6.30 3.72
N VAL A 78 -12.99 6.20 4.99
CA VAL A 78 -12.67 5.07 5.85
C VAL A 78 -13.95 4.33 6.22
N GLN A 79 -13.98 3.03 5.98
CA GLN A 79 -15.07 2.15 6.44
C GLN A 79 -14.54 1.30 7.59
N ALA A 80 -15.19 1.39 8.74
CA ALA A 80 -14.90 0.59 9.92
C ALA A 80 -16.11 -0.27 10.32
N ASP A 81 -15.85 -1.37 11.01
CA ASP A 81 -16.92 -2.15 11.64
C ASP A 81 -17.37 -1.54 12.98
N ASN A 82 -18.36 -2.17 13.61
CA ASN A 82 -18.92 -1.73 14.89
C ASN A 82 -17.90 -1.73 16.04
N GLU A 83 -16.77 -2.43 15.90
CA GLU A 83 -15.68 -2.48 16.88
C GLU A 83 -14.60 -1.42 16.60
N GLY A 84 -14.79 -0.59 15.57
CA GLY A 84 -13.86 0.48 15.19
C GLY A 84 -12.64 -0.01 14.41
N LYS A 85 -12.64 -1.27 13.96
CA LYS A 85 -11.59 -1.81 13.10
C LYS A 85 -11.85 -1.42 11.65
N ILE A 86 -10.84 -0.84 11.02
CA ILE A 86 -10.94 -0.37 9.62
C ILE A 86 -10.95 -1.58 8.67
N GLN A 87 -11.98 -1.65 7.82
CA GLN A 87 -12.18 -2.66 6.79
C GLN A 87 -11.71 -2.18 5.41
N GLN A 88 -11.86 -0.88 5.13
CA GLN A 88 -11.48 -0.31 3.83
C GLN A 88 -11.03 1.15 3.96
N ILE A 89 -9.96 1.50 3.25
CA ILE A 89 -9.49 2.88 3.07
C ILE A 89 -9.52 3.18 1.58
N VAL A 90 -10.26 4.22 1.18
CA VAL A 90 -10.36 4.69 -0.19
C VAL A 90 -10.07 6.18 -0.24
N LEU A 91 -9.11 6.58 -1.05
CA LEU A 91 -8.81 7.97 -1.35
C LEU A 91 -9.51 8.33 -2.66
N VAL A 92 -10.28 9.42 -2.69
CA VAL A 92 -11.03 9.84 -3.88
C VAL A 92 -10.54 11.20 -4.34
N SER A 93 -10.28 11.33 -5.65
CA SER A 93 -9.95 12.60 -6.30
C SER A 93 -10.61 12.65 -7.68
N GLY A 94 -11.57 13.56 -7.85
CA GLY A 94 -12.42 13.62 -9.04
C GLY A 94 -13.17 12.30 -9.28
N GLU A 95 -13.03 11.74 -10.49
CA GLU A 95 -13.64 10.46 -10.89
C GLU A 95 -12.70 9.25 -10.67
N SER A 96 -11.57 9.46 -9.98
CA SER A 96 -10.60 8.41 -9.70
C SER A 96 -10.57 8.08 -8.22
N ALA A 97 -10.25 6.82 -7.92
CA ALA A 97 -10.10 6.35 -6.55
C ALA A 97 -8.83 5.50 -6.39
N LEU A 98 -8.27 5.53 -5.19
CA LEU A 98 -7.15 4.71 -4.75
C LEU A 98 -7.55 3.97 -3.48
N GLN A 99 -7.73 2.65 -3.57
CA GLN A 99 -7.94 1.80 -2.41
C GLN A 99 -6.60 1.33 -1.84
N LEU A 100 -6.44 1.44 -0.53
CA LEU A 100 -5.22 1.04 0.18
C LEU A 100 -5.47 -0.19 1.05
N GLY A 101 -4.49 -1.09 1.07
CA GLY A 101 -4.36 -2.17 2.04
C GLY A 101 -2.92 -2.31 2.47
N VAL A 102 -2.68 -2.67 3.72
CA VAL A 102 -1.34 -2.89 4.26
C VAL A 102 -1.29 -4.24 4.97
N PHE A 103 -0.28 -5.04 4.66
CA PHE A 103 -0.18 -6.43 5.08
C PHE A 103 1.19 -6.72 5.69
N ALA A 104 1.26 -7.65 6.62
CA ALA A 104 2.52 -8.15 7.16
C ALA A 104 3.28 -8.96 6.10
N ALA A 105 4.59 -8.76 6.04
CA ALA A 105 5.51 -9.50 5.16
C ALA A 105 6.65 -10.11 5.99
N PRO A 106 7.34 -11.16 5.49
CA PRO A 106 8.50 -11.73 6.17
C PRO A 106 9.66 -10.73 6.19
N ARG A 107 10.71 -11.05 6.95
CA ARG A 107 11.92 -10.22 7.03
C ARG A 107 12.83 -10.34 5.81
N SER A 108 12.77 -11.48 5.13
CA SER A 108 13.73 -11.90 4.12
C SER A 108 13.40 -11.43 2.70
N GLU A 109 12.11 -11.29 2.38
CA GLU A 109 11.66 -11.03 1.02
C GLU A 109 10.35 -10.26 0.97
N GLY A 110 10.13 -9.58 -0.16
CA GLY A 110 8.85 -9.00 -0.52
C GLY A 110 7.85 -10.09 -0.91
N ILE A 111 6.57 -9.81 -0.72
CA ILE A 111 5.48 -10.74 -1.06
C ILE A 111 4.67 -10.27 -2.27
N TRP A 112 5.03 -9.14 -2.88
CA TRP A 112 4.24 -8.58 -3.97
C TRP A 112 4.14 -9.52 -5.17
N ASP A 113 5.23 -10.16 -5.60
CA ASP A 113 5.20 -11.06 -6.76
C ASP A 113 4.21 -12.22 -6.57
N GLU A 114 4.20 -12.83 -5.38
CA GLU A 114 3.27 -13.91 -5.04
C GLU A 114 1.83 -13.41 -4.94
N VAL A 115 1.62 -12.27 -4.27
CA VAL A 115 0.29 -11.65 -4.12
C VAL A 115 -0.26 -11.23 -5.49
N ARG A 116 0.58 -10.67 -6.37
CA ARG A 116 0.22 -10.29 -7.75
C ARG A 116 -0.19 -11.51 -8.56
N ALA A 117 0.58 -12.60 -8.48
CA ALA A 117 0.26 -13.85 -9.17
C ALA A 117 -1.08 -14.45 -8.68
N GLU A 118 -1.37 -14.36 -7.38
CA GLU A 118 -2.65 -14.81 -6.84
C GLU A 118 -3.82 -13.94 -7.31
N ILE A 119 -3.68 -12.61 -7.27
CA ILE A 119 -4.71 -11.68 -7.77
C ILE A 119 -4.97 -11.96 -9.25
N ARG A 120 -3.93 -12.15 -10.06
CA ARG A 120 -4.07 -12.51 -11.49
C ARG A 120 -4.86 -13.80 -11.67
N LYS A 121 -4.58 -14.82 -10.86
CA LYS A 121 -5.31 -16.11 -10.89
C LYS A 121 -6.77 -15.93 -10.48
N GLN A 122 -7.05 -15.11 -9.46
CA GLN A 122 -8.43 -14.79 -9.04
C GLN A 122 -9.20 -14.10 -10.17
N LEU A 123 -8.62 -13.05 -10.76
CA LEU A 123 -9.23 -12.33 -11.90
C LEU A 123 -9.50 -13.26 -13.09
N PHE A 124 -8.56 -14.17 -13.40
CA PHE A 124 -8.76 -15.16 -14.46
C PHE A 124 -9.94 -16.09 -14.18
N ASN A 125 -10.09 -16.57 -12.94
CA ASN A 125 -11.23 -17.40 -12.54
C ASN A 125 -12.57 -16.64 -12.63
N ASP A 126 -12.54 -15.32 -12.41
CA ASP A 126 -13.69 -14.43 -12.55
C ASP A 126 -13.96 -14.04 -14.02
N GLY A 127 -13.19 -14.58 -14.98
CA GLY A 127 -13.33 -14.30 -16.40
C GLY A 127 -12.81 -12.91 -16.81
N VAL A 128 -12.00 -12.27 -15.96
CA VAL A 128 -11.38 -10.97 -16.21
C VAL A 128 -9.97 -11.16 -16.73
N ALA A 129 -9.68 -10.57 -17.89
CA ALA A 129 -8.32 -10.52 -18.41
C ALA A 129 -7.47 -9.52 -17.60
N ALA A 130 -6.28 -9.96 -17.19
CA ALA A 130 -5.31 -9.13 -16.49
C ALA A 130 -3.93 -9.22 -17.16
N GLU A 131 -3.28 -8.07 -17.27
CA GLU A 131 -1.96 -7.89 -17.87
C GLU A 131 -0.97 -7.36 -16.84
N GLU A 132 0.28 -7.79 -16.94
CA GLU A 132 1.36 -7.22 -16.13
C GLU A 132 2.04 -6.09 -16.92
N ALA A 133 2.40 -5.02 -16.23
CA ALA A 133 3.06 -3.87 -16.82
C ALA A 133 4.12 -3.32 -15.85
N GLU A 134 5.20 -2.75 -16.37
CA GLU A 134 6.19 -2.05 -15.54
C GLU A 134 5.65 -0.68 -15.10
N GLY A 135 5.83 -0.35 -13.83
CA GLY A 135 5.50 0.94 -13.23
C GLY A 135 6.58 1.43 -12.26
N ASP A 136 6.32 2.55 -11.60
CA ASP A 136 7.30 3.25 -10.76
C ASP A 136 7.78 2.41 -9.55
N TYR A 137 6.94 1.46 -9.11
CA TYR A 137 7.20 0.57 -7.98
C TYR A 137 7.62 -0.85 -8.40
N GLY A 138 7.87 -1.07 -9.70
CA GLY A 138 8.15 -2.39 -10.28
C GLY A 138 6.95 -2.93 -11.06
N THR A 139 6.85 -4.26 -11.19
CA THR A 139 5.80 -4.90 -11.98
C THR A 139 4.41 -4.76 -11.33
N GLU A 140 3.49 -4.14 -12.03
CA GLU A 140 2.09 -3.89 -11.65
C GLU A 140 1.15 -4.85 -12.39
N LEU A 141 -0.12 -4.92 -11.96
CA LEU A 141 -1.17 -5.68 -12.64
C LEU A 141 -2.31 -4.74 -13.06
N ARG A 142 -2.71 -4.80 -14.32
CA ARG A 142 -3.82 -4.01 -14.88
C ARG A 142 -4.93 -4.93 -15.35
N ALA A 143 -6.17 -4.50 -15.16
CA ALA A 143 -7.34 -5.23 -15.61
C ALA A 143 -8.50 -4.29 -15.87
N ARG A 144 -9.51 -4.78 -16.59
CA ARG A 144 -10.77 -4.07 -16.81
C ARG A 144 -11.93 -4.91 -16.30
N VAL A 145 -12.59 -4.45 -15.25
CA VAL A 145 -13.67 -5.16 -14.56
C VAL A 145 -15.04 -4.55 -14.86
N ARG A 146 -16.10 -5.35 -14.75
CA ARG A 146 -17.47 -4.84 -14.80
C ARG A 146 -17.93 -4.47 -13.39
N THR A 147 -18.25 -3.21 -13.19
CA THR A 147 -18.89 -2.66 -11.98
C THR A 147 -20.35 -2.31 -12.29
N PRO A 148 -21.18 -1.98 -11.28
CA PRO A 148 -22.53 -1.47 -11.51
C PRO A 148 -22.57 -0.22 -12.41
N ASP A 149 -21.51 0.59 -12.36
CA ASP A 149 -21.40 1.85 -13.12
C ASP A 149 -20.85 1.65 -14.54
N GLY A 150 -20.44 0.43 -14.91
CA GLY A 150 -19.99 0.09 -16.25
C GLY A 150 -18.69 -0.70 -16.29
N LEU A 151 -17.88 -0.49 -17.32
CA LEU A 151 -16.53 -1.03 -17.37
C LEU A 151 -15.58 -0.07 -16.67
N THR A 152 -14.82 -0.56 -15.70
CA THR A 152 -13.87 0.23 -14.91
C THR A 152 -12.48 -0.35 -15.06
N ASP A 153 -11.53 0.49 -15.43
CA ASP A 153 -10.10 0.14 -15.42
C ASP A 153 -9.58 0.11 -13.98
N ILE A 154 -8.81 -0.93 -13.66
CA ILE A 154 -8.18 -1.12 -12.37
C ILE A 154 -6.70 -1.42 -12.53
N ARG A 155 -5.88 -0.86 -11.62
CA ARG A 155 -4.43 -1.06 -11.60
C ARG A 155 -3.96 -1.33 -10.18
N PHE A 156 -3.42 -2.52 -9.98
CA PHE A 156 -2.83 -2.97 -8.73
C PHE A 156 -1.33 -2.67 -8.71
N VAL A 157 -0.92 -1.95 -7.68
CA VAL A 157 0.46 -1.60 -7.37
C VAL A 157 0.78 -2.18 -6.01
N GLY A 158 1.84 -2.95 -5.90
CA GLY A 158 2.35 -3.43 -4.62
C GLY A 158 3.71 -2.82 -4.33
N VAL A 159 3.90 -2.40 -3.08
CA VAL A 159 5.17 -1.84 -2.61
C VAL A 159 5.61 -2.62 -1.38
N ASP A 160 6.63 -3.45 -1.56
CA ASP A 160 7.25 -4.17 -0.45
C ASP A 160 8.14 -3.23 0.37
N GLY A 161 7.97 -3.23 1.69
CA GLY A 161 8.82 -2.54 2.64
C GLY A 161 9.31 -3.46 3.75
N PRO A 162 9.97 -2.92 4.78
CA PRO A 162 10.52 -3.72 5.87
C PRO A 162 9.44 -4.47 6.66
N ARG A 163 9.22 -5.76 6.34
CA ARG A 163 8.22 -6.63 6.97
C ARG A 163 6.76 -6.22 6.72
N TRP A 164 6.51 -5.45 5.66
CA TRP A 164 5.16 -5.07 5.26
C TRP A 164 5.04 -4.96 3.73
N LEU A 165 3.82 -5.07 3.22
CA LEU A 165 3.44 -4.80 1.84
C LEU A 165 2.30 -3.78 1.85
N VAL A 166 2.44 -2.69 1.09
CA VAL A 166 1.30 -1.83 0.72
C VAL A 166 0.75 -2.31 -0.62
N ARG A 167 -0.56 -2.56 -0.68
CA ARG A 167 -1.31 -2.78 -1.92
C ARG A 167 -2.18 -1.56 -2.20
N ALA A 168 -1.87 -0.90 -3.30
CA ALA A 168 -2.60 0.23 -3.86
C ALA A 168 -3.40 -0.25 -5.07
N VAL A 169 -4.71 0.02 -5.10
CA VAL A 169 -5.58 -0.30 -6.23
C VAL A 169 -6.18 0.98 -6.76
N TYR A 170 -5.65 1.46 -7.88
CA TYR A 170 -6.22 2.58 -8.62
C TYR A 170 -7.44 2.11 -9.40
N GLN A 171 -8.46 2.95 -9.43
CA GLN A 171 -9.71 2.73 -10.17
C GLN A 171 -10.06 3.97 -10.99
N GLY A 172 -10.66 3.76 -12.16
CA GLY A 172 -11.06 4.84 -13.05
C GLY A 172 -9.90 5.36 -13.90
N ALA A 173 -9.95 6.64 -14.29
CA ALA A 173 -8.97 7.21 -15.23
C ALA A 173 -7.51 7.12 -14.70
N ALA A 174 -7.31 7.26 -13.39
CA ALA A 174 -6.00 7.11 -12.72
C ALA A 174 -5.40 5.69 -12.79
N ALA A 175 -6.21 4.67 -13.11
CA ALA A 175 -5.71 3.33 -13.35
C ALA A 175 -4.97 3.20 -14.68
N VAL A 176 -5.30 4.06 -15.66
CA VAL A 176 -4.69 4.06 -17.00
C VAL A 176 -3.60 5.12 -17.11
N ASP A 177 -3.88 6.33 -16.60
CA ASP A 177 -2.97 7.46 -16.66
C ASP A 177 -2.82 8.07 -15.25
N PRO A 178 -1.65 7.97 -14.60
CA PRO A 178 -1.43 8.56 -13.29
C PRO A 178 -1.56 10.10 -13.27
N SER A 179 -1.41 10.77 -14.42
CA SER A 179 -1.38 12.24 -14.51
C SER A 179 -2.76 12.90 -14.40
N VAL A 180 -3.86 12.15 -14.57
CA VAL A 180 -5.23 12.66 -14.35
C VAL A 180 -5.61 12.73 -12.88
N ALA A 181 -4.89 12.05 -11.98
CA ALA A 181 -5.07 12.17 -10.54
C ALA A 181 -3.71 12.22 -9.82
N PRO A 182 -2.92 13.30 -10.03
CA PRO A 182 -1.58 13.41 -9.47
C PRO A 182 -1.60 13.39 -7.94
N ALA A 183 -2.67 13.91 -7.32
CA ALA A 183 -2.86 13.90 -5.88
C ALA A 183 -2.94 12.46 -5.31
N LEU A 184 -3.54 11.50 -6.02
CA LEU A 184 -3.54 10.09 -5.58
C LEU A 184 -2.15 9.44 -5.67
N THR A 185 -1.36 9.83 -6.68
CA THR A 185 0.03 9.40 -6.80
C THR A 185 0.89 10.01 -5.69
N GLU A 186 0.66 11.28 -5.35
CA GLU A 186 1.30 11.96 -4.23
C GLU A 186 0.92 11.31 -2.89
N CYS A 187 -0.34 10.91 -2.70
CA CYS A 187 -0.77 10.19 -1.51
C CYS A 187 -0.02 8.87 -1.34
N LEU A 188 0.12 8.07 -2.41
CA LEU A 188 0.87 6.81 -2.32
C LEU A 188 2.35 7.07 -2.03
N ARG A 189 2.94 8.07 -2.69
CA ARG A 189 4.36 8.43 -2.55
C ARG A 189 4.72 8.93 -1.15
N ASN A 190 3.80 9.58 -0.46
CA ASN A 190 4.00 10.13 0.88
C ASN A 190 3.33 9.30 1.99
N LEU A 191 2.84 8.11 1.66
CA LEU A 191 2.28 7.16 2.60
C LEU A 191 3.37 6.68 3.57
N VAL A 192 3.05 6.55 4.85
CA VAL A 192 3.97 6.03 5.85
C VAL A 192 3.37 4.79 6.51
N VAL A 193 4.18 3.75 6.66
CA VAL A 193 3.82 2.50 7.31
C VAL A 193 4.55 2.37 8.63
N ASP A 194 3.80 2.20 9.71
CA ASP A 194 4.34 1.85 11.03
C ASP A 194 3.87 0.45 11.40
N ARG A 195 4.67 -0.54 11.03
CA ARG A 195 4.32 -1.94 11.27
C ARG A 195 4.42 -2.34 12.75
N GLY A 196 5.09 -1.53 13.58
CA GLY A 196 5.38 -1.86 14.98
C GLY A 196 6.27 -3.10 15.16
N ASN A 197 6.35 -3.59 16.40
CA ASN A 197 7.32 -4.64 16.79
C ASN A 197 6.74 -6.02 17.06
N GLU A 198 5.41 -6.17 17.14
CA GLU A 198 4.74 -7.41 17.53
C GLU A 198 5.02 -8.57 16.56
N ALA A 199 4.67 -9.81 16.87
CA ALA A 199 4.71 -10.89 15.88
C ALA A 199 3.39 -10.90 15.10
N MET A 200 3.44 -10.96 13.78
CA MET A 200 2.25 -11.06 12.93
C MET A 200 2.47 -12.13 11.87
N PRO A 201 1.48 -12.98 11.60
CA PRO A 201 1.52 -13.92 10.48
C PRO A 201 1.68 -13.19 9.15
N VAL A 202 2.45 -13.80 8.25
CA VAL A 202 2.68 -13.26 6.91
C VAL A 202 1.34 -13.21 6.14
N ARG A 203 1.13 -12.12 5.40
CA ARG A 203 -0.07 -11.80 4.61
C ARG A 203 -1.33 -11.45 5.40
N GLU A 204 -1.24 -11.34 6.72
CA GLU A 204 -2.34 -10.76 7.49
C GLU A 204 -2.38 -9.24 7.37
N PRO A 205 -3.58 -8.63 7.33
CA PRO A 205 -3.70 -7.17 7.33
C PRO A 205 -3.15 -6.61 8.65
N LEU A 206 -2.37 -5.53 8.56
CA LEU A 206 -1.88 -4.85 9.76
C LEU A 206 -3.05 -4.18 10.53
N PRO A 207 -2.95 -4.04 11.86
CA PRO A 207 -4.01 -3.42 12.65
C PRO A 207 -4.20 -1.95 12.26
N LEU A 208 -5.44 -1.59 11.92
CA LEU A 208 -5.85 -0.25 11.53
C LEU A 208 -7.02 0.22 12.38
N HIS A 209 -6.95 1.45 12.87
CA HIS A 209 -7.94 2.04 13.77
C HIS A 209 -8.18 3.51 13.43
N LEU A 210 -9.43 3.96 13.57
CA LEU A 210 -9.76 5.37 13.46
C LEU A 210 -9.22 6.14 14.69
N PRO A 211 -8.66 7.35 14.50
CA PRO A 211 -8.38 8.24 15.61
C PRO A 211 -9.61 8.47 16.46
N LYS A 212 -9.45 8.51 17.78
CA LYS A 212 -10.54 8.72 18.74
C LYS A 212 -11.33 10.00 18.43
N GLU A 213 -10.64 11.07 18.08
CA GLU A 213 -11.25 12.36 17.74
C GLU A 213 -12.20 12.28 16.52
N VAL A 214 -11.89 11.42 15.54
CA VAL A 214 -12.74 11.21 14.35
C VAL A 214 -13.90 10.26 14.66
N ALA A 215 -13.65 9.23 15.48
CA ALA A 215 -14.67 8.29 15.92
C ALA A 215 -15.76 8.96 16.78
N GLU A 216 -15.37 9.86 17.70
CA GLU A 216 -16.29 10.60 18.56
C GLU A 216 -17.13 11.61 17.78
N ALA A 217 -16.55 12.34 16.81
CA ALA A 217 -17.29 13.27 15.97
C ALA A 217 -18.31 12.59 15.03
N SER A 218 -18.13 11.30 14.73
CA SER A 218 -19.04 10.51 13.88
C SER A 218 -20.16 9.83 14.68
N ALA A 219 -20.02 9.74 16.01
CA ALA A 219 -20.95 9.08 16.91
C ALA A 219 -22.02 10.03 17.50
N ASP A 220 -21.95 11.33 17.19
CA ASP A 220 -22.93 12.34 17.62
C ASP A 220 -23.86 12.78 16.47
N PRO A 221 -24.90 11.99 16.16
CA PRO A 221 -26.17 12.54 15.69
C PRO A 221 -27.28 12.26 16.72
N GLU A 222 -27.67 13.32 17.42
CA GLU A 222 -28.91 13.48 18.23
C GLU A 222 -29.02 12.74 19.58
N GLU A 223 -28.53 13.39 20.65
CA GLU A 223 -29.25 13.41 21.94
C GLU A 223 -29.11 14.76 22.67
N GLN A 224 -29.56 15.84 22.01
CA GLN A 224 -30.04 17.05 22.70
C GLN A 224 -31.53 17.24 22.36
N ALA A 225 -32.34 16.37 22.96
CA ALA A 225 -33.75 16.64 23.20
C ALA A 225 -33.97 16.65 24.72
N ASP A 226 -33.80 17.80 25.36
CA ASP A 226 -34.83 18.36 26.23
C ASP A 226 -34.45 19.77 26.72
N GLY A 227 -35.27 20.76 26.36
CA GLY A 227 -35.00 22.15 26.67
C GLY A 227 -35.98 23.15 26.06
N GLU A 228 -37.23 23.07 26.49
CA GLU A 228 -38.16 24.22 26.65
C GLU A 228 -39.06 24.64 25.45
N PRO A 229 -40.39 24.76 25.65
CA PRO A 229 -41.31 25.29 24.64
C PRO A 229 -41.26 26.83 24.61
N VAL A 230 -40.98 27.41 23.44
CA VAL A 230 -40.94 28.86 23.23
C VAL A 230 -42.27 29.43 22.70
N ASN A 231 -42.88 30.27 23.55
CA ASN A 231 -43.64 31.52 23.33
C ASN A 231 -44.54 31.75 22.11
N GLY A 232 -45.66 32.44 22.36
CA GLY A 232 -46.43 33.12 21.32
C GLY A 232 -47.62 33.94 21.82
N ASP A 233 -47.33 35.05 22.49
CA ASP A 233 -48.24 36.09 22.96
C ASP A 233 -49.26 36.55 21.88
N GLY A 234 -50.55 36.29 22.13
CA GLY A 234 -51.68 36.78 21.35
C GLY A 234 -52.50 37.78 22.17
N ALA A 235 -52.17 39.06 22.04
CA ALA A 235 -52.84 40.17 22.69
C ALA A 235 -54.36 40.23 22.44
N ALA A 236 -55.15 40.42 23.51
CA ALA A 236 -56.18 41.47 23.65
C ALA A 236 -57.23 41.12 24.73
N ARG A 237 -56.93 41.46 25.99
CA ARG A 237 -57.96 41.65 27.03
C ARG A 237 -58.68 42.98 26.78
N ARG A 238 -59.91 42.94 26.25
CA ARG A 238 -60.86 44.08 26.31
C ARG A 238 -61.64 44.02 27.63
N LYS A 239 -61.73 45.18 28.29
CA LYS A 239 -62.36 45.44 29.61
C LYS A 239 -63.87 45.08 29.63
N PRO A 240 -64.47 44.83 30.82
CA PRO A 240 -65.87 44.43 30.96
C PRO A 240 -66.86 45.59 31.10
N SER A 241 -68.10 45.34 30.63
CA SER A 241 -69.42 45.92 31.03
C SER A 241 -69.70 47.40 30.67
N PRO A 242 -70.98 47.86 30.53
CA PRO A 242 -72.23 47.25 31.03
C PRO A 242 -73.41 47.15 30.04
N ARG A 243 -74.36 46.27 30.37
CA ARG A 243 -75.76 46.33 29.88
C ARG A 243 -76.46 47.58 30.43
N PRO A 244 -77.42 48.14 29.67
CA PRO A 244 -78.67 48.55 30.26
C PRO A 244 -79.89 47.92 29.57
N ARG A 245 -81.02 48.12 30.23
CA ARG A 245 -82.23 47.31 30.31
C ARG A 245 -83.13 47.39 29.06
N ARG A 246 -83.91 46.31 28.93
CA ARG A 246 -85.06 46.04 28.05
C ARG A 246 -86.01 47.24 27.79
N LYS A 247 -86.54 47.20 26.55
CA LYS A 247 -87.73 47.86 25.98
C LYS A 247 -87.66 49.37 25.82
#